data_AF-A0AAC8UVW1-F1
#
_entry.id   AF-A0AAC8UVW1-F1
#
_cell.length_a   1.000
_cell.length_b   1.000
_cell.length_c   1.000
_cell.angle_alpha   90.00
_cell.angle_beta   90.00
_cell.angle_gamma   90.00
#
_symmetry.space_group_name_H-M   'P 1'
#
loop_
_entity.id
_entity.type
_entity.pdbx_description
1 polymer ?
#
loop_
_entity_poly.entity_id
_entity_poly.type
_entity_poly.pdbx_seq_one_letter_code
_entity_poly.pdbx_strand_id
1 'polypeptide(L)'
;MAQFNLNLNAARIDASGHYNFQNVFEYPDFIEMRPILREAVRTVAREAFDQPVLPVKVERMTTSLEEQLERETRKYGRQLGVYANQKGERNELVRLFTHVLQVISRREEITEEIEDIIYAVNQTRLSLIGLPELDGEGELYDADRDRELIPGTYYHFVAKQLITPYLIDPAGDMVPDNVTADGRHLVLRLTTYSYRDWDAYLMHEYDEQHVVKNEKGLSDADYYDRLEAIELKYADNLYSEVLADTYQAFEKILVPDFVPQFEIMSTDLRPLVQRNPGLRIRLAAIVTQQFQLDAAGKEHVMDAPLKSIKQKYQFYRENFAEEDQQ
;
A
#
# COMPACT_ATOMS: atom_id res chain seq x y z
N MET A 1 -29.75 21.71 9.26
CA MET A 1 -28.92 20.50 9.15
C MET A 1 -29.66 19.51 8.28
N ALA A 2 -29.15 19.21 7.09
CA ALA A 2 -29.71 18.15 6.26
C ALA A 2 -29.32 16.79 6.88
N GLN A 3 -30.29 15.92 7.16
CA GLN A 3 -30.02 14.53 7.53
C GLN A 3 -29.68 13.76 6.26
N PHE A 4 -28.39 13.48 6.03
CA PHE A 4 -27.96 12.55 4.98
C PHE A 4 -28.46 11.14 5.32
N ASN A 5 -29.24 10.54 4.43
CA ASN A 5 -29.71 9.17 4.60
C ASN A 5 -28.61 8.20 4.17
N LEU A 6 -27.84 7.72 5.14
CA LEU A 6 -26.68 6.85 4.94
C LEU A 6 -27.01 5.41 4.50
N ASN A 7 -28.30 5.06 4.35
CA ASN A 7 -28.76 3.70 4.04
C ASN A 7 -29.20 3.50 2.58
N LEU A 8 -28.98 4.49 1.70
CA LEU A 8 -29.26 4.34 0.27
C LEU A 8 -28.17 3.47 -0.37
N ASN A 9 -28.58 2.47 -1.17
CA ASN A 9 -27.72 1.59 -1.97
C ASN A 9 -26.78 0.66 -1.17
N ALA A 10 -27.29 -0.09 -0.18
CA ALA A 10 -26.51 -1.17 0.42
C ALA A 10 -26.21 -2.28 -0.61
N ALA A 11 -24.97 -2.77 -0.65
CA ALA A 11 -24.59 -3.93 -1.44
C ALA A 11 -25.51 -5.11 -1.12
N ARG A 12 -26.08 -5.72 -2.17
CA ARG A 12 -26.94 -6.91 -2.05
C ARG A 12 -26.31 -8.04 -2.84
N ILE A 13 -26.54 -9.27 -2.38
CA ILE A 13 -26.24 -10.47 -3.15
C ILE A 13 -27.03 -10.38 -4.46
N ASP A 14 -26.35 -10.50 -5.59
CA ASP A 14 -27.00 -10.47 -6.89
C ASP A 14 -27.75 -11.78 -7.20
N ALA A 15 -28.47 -11.82 -8.32
CA ALA A 15 -29.26 -12.98 -8.71
C ALA A 15 -28.41 -14.26 -8.97
N SER A 16 -27.09 -14.12 -9.12
CA SER A 16 -26.13 -15.22 -9.26
C SER A 16 -25.50 -15.68 -7.94
N GLY A 17 -25.87 -15.07 -6.81
CA GLY A 17 -25.28 -15.38 -5.51
C GLY A 17 -23.95 -14.69 -5.23
N HIS A 18 -23.53 -13.74 -6.09
CA HIS A 18 -22.29 -12.99 -5.93
C HIS A 18 -22.54 -11.79 -5.00
N TYR A 19 -21.69 -11.65 -3.98
CA TYR A 19 -21.68 -10.47 -3.13
C TYR A 19 -20.61 -9.48 -3.59
N ASN A 20 -21.02 -8.36 -4.18
CA ASN A 20 -20.07 -7.35 -4.66
C ASN A 20 -19.64 -6.46 -3.49
N PHE A 21 -18.54 -6.84 -2.82
CA PHE A 21 -17.97 -6.05 -1.74
C PHE A 21 -17.31 -4.78 -2.29
N GLN A 22 -17.76 -3.62 -1.85
CA GLN A 22 -17.15 -2.34 -2.19
C GLN A 22 -16.06 -2.02 -1.16
N ASN A 23 -14.83 -1.79 -1.62
CA ASN A 23 -13.67 -1.51 -0.77
C ASN A 23 -13.09 -0.14 -1.10
N VAL A 24 -13.19 0.83 -0.19
CA VAL A 24 -12.65 2.20 -0.35
C VAL A 24 -11.18 2.21 -0.80
N PHE A 25 -10.39 1.26 -0.33
CA PHE A 25 -8.96 1.11 -0.66
C PHE A 25 -8.68 0.53 -2.05
N GLU A 26 -9.73 0.25 -2.82
CA GLU A 26 -9.68 -0.29 -4.19
C GLU A 26 -10.45 0.60 -5.18
N TYR A 27 -10.94 1.77 -4.75
CA TYR A 27 -11.49 2.75 -5.70
C TYR A 27 -10.35 3.33 -6.56
N PRO A 28 -10.60 3.60 -7.86
CA PRO A 28 -9.60 4.20 -8.74
C PRO A 28 -9.02 5.50 -8.19
N ASP A 29 -9.88 6.39 -7.67
CA ASP A 29 -9.47 7.72 -7.18
C ASP A 29 -9.10 7.71 -5.67
N PHE A 30 -8.72 6.54 -5.12
CA PHE A 30 -8.44 6.43 -3.68
C PHE A 30 -7.25 7.29 -3.23
N ILE A 31 -6.30 7.61 -4.10
CA ILE A 31 -5.13 8.43 -3.75
C ILE A 31 -5.56 9.85 -3.42
N GLU A 32 -6.44 10.42 -4.23
CA GLU A 32 -7.03 11.74 -4.05
C GLU A 32 -7.88 11.75 -2.77
N MET A 33 -8.58 10.65 -2.50
CA MET A 33 -9.37 10.48 -1.26
C MET A 33 -8.49 10.27 -0.02
N ARG A 34 -7.29 9.68 -0.14
CA ARG A 34 -6.46 9.23 0.99
C ARG A 34 -6.09 10.35 1.97
N PRO A 35 -5.68 11.56 1.55
CA PRO A 35 -5.47 12.68 2.45
C PRO A 35 -6.70 13.03 3.29
N ILE A 36 -7.89 13.04 2.67
CA ILE A 36 -9.16 13.34 3.34
C ILE A 36 -9.50 12.24 4.35
N LEU A 37 -9.29 10.97 3.97
CA LEU A 37 -9.47 9.82 4.86
C LEU A 37 -8.52 9.91 6.06
N ARG A 38 -7.22 10.15 5.82
CA ARG A 38 -6.20 10.30 6.86
C ARG A 38 -6.54 11.43 7.83
N GLU A 39 -6.95 12.59 7.32
CA GLU A 39 -7.34 13.72 8.15
C GLU A 39 -8.55 13.38 9.04
N ALA A 40 -9.52 12.67 8.48
CA ALA A 40 -10.68 12.20 9.24
C ALA A 40 -10.28 11.19 10.32
N VAL A 41 -9.44 10.21 9.99
CA VAL A 41 -8.91 9.22 10.96
C VAL A 41 -8.10 9.89 12.04
N ARG A 42 -7.30 10.92 11.71
CA ARG A 42 -6.54 11.71 12.69
C ARG A 42 -7.46 12.45 13.66
N THR A 43 -8.58 12.96 13.15
CA THR A 43 -9.60 13.59 14.00
C THR A 43 -10.26 12.56 14.91
N VAL A 44 -10.62 11.38 14.41
CA VAL A 44 -11.14 10.26 15.22
C VAL A 44 -10.12 9.86 16.30
N ALA A 45 -8.85 9.72 15.95
CA ALA A 45 -7.76 9.41 16.88
C ALA A 45 -7.63 10.47 17.99
N ARG A 46 -7.82 11.75 17.64
CA ARG A 46 -7.78 12.86 18.59
C ARG A 46 -8.99 12.86 19.52
N GLU A 47 -10.18 12.60 18.99
CA GLU A 47 -11.45 12.51 19.74
C GLU A 47 -11.48 11.30 20.70
N ALA A 48 -10.63 10.29 20.50
CA ALA A 48 -10.52 9.13 21.38
C ALA A 48 -9.82 9.43 22.72
N PHE A 49 -9.19 10.59 22.89
CA PHE A 49 -8.55 10.99 24.15
C PHE A 49 -9.43 11.96 24.93
N ASP A 50 -9.74 11.61 26.18
CA ASP A 50 -10.51 12.48 27.10
C ASP A 50 -9.75 13.75 27.54
N GLN A 51 -8.43 13.79 27.32
CA GLN A 51 -7.56 14.90 27.70
C GLN A 51 -6.56 15.23 26.59
N PRO A 52 -6.06 16.47 26.52
CA PRO A 52 -5.01 16.84 25.57
C PRO A 52 -3.78 15.94 25.73
N VAL A 53 -3.36 15.31 24.64
CA VAL A 53 -2.15 14.46 24.57
C VAL A 53 -1.12 15.04 23.61
N LEU A 54 0.11 14.56 23.71
CA LEU A 54 1.19 14.94 22.80
C LEU A 54 0.82 14.60 21.35
N PRO A 55 1.16 15.45 20.36
CA PRO A 55 0.87 15.19 18.94
C PRO A 55 1.37 13.82 18.46
N VAL A 56 2.54 13.37 18.93
CA VAL A 56 3.10 12.06 18.60
C VAL A 56 2.18 10.90 19.02
N LYS A 57 1.44 11.03 20.13
CA LYS A 57 0.48 10.00 20.55
C LYS A 57 -0.74 9.95 19.63
N VAL A 58 -1.19 11.10 19.15
CA VAL A 58 -2.27 11.20 18.15
C VAL A 58 -1.82 10.60 16.83
N GLU A 59 -0.60 10.91 16.36
CA GLU A 59 -0.05 10.31 15.14
C GLU A 59 0.05 8.78 15.23
N ARG A 60 0.56 8.24 16.33
CA ARG A 60 0.63 6.77 16.52
C ARG A 60 -0.74 6.10 16.47
N MET A 61 -1.74 6.71 17.13
CA MET A 61 -3.11 6.22 17.09
C MET A 61 -3.71 6.35 15.68
N THR A 62 -3.41 7.44 14.97
CA THR A 62 -3.86 7.65 13.58
C THR A 62 -3.35 6.53 12.69
N THR A 63 -2.05 6.24 12.73
CA THR A 63 -1.43 5.16 11.95
C THR A 63 -2.07 3.81 12.29
N SER A 64 -2.23 3.49 13.57
CA SER A 64 -2.85 2.22 13.99
C SER A 64 -4.31 2.09 13.51
N LEU A 65 -5.09 3.17 13.54
CA LEU A 65 -6.47 3.16 13.04
C LEU A 65 -6.56 3.06 11.52
N GLU A 66 -5.64 3.70 10.78
CA GLU A 66 -5.55 3.55 9.33
C GLU A 66 -5.20 2.11 8.95
N GLU A 67 -4.21 1.52 9.61
CA GLU A 67 -3.82 0.13 9.42
C GLU A 67 -4.98 -0.82 9.73
N GLN A 68 -5.70 -0.59 10.84
CA GLN A 68 -6.88 -1.37 11.19
C GLN A 68 -7.97 -1.24 10.12
N LEU A 69 -8.29 -0.02 9.69
CA LEU A 69 -9.28 0.22 8.63
C LEU A 69 -8.94 -0.55 7.36
N GLU A 70 -7.71 -0.43 6.89
CA GLU A 70 -7.29 -1.08 5.64
C GLU A 70 -7.23 -2.60 5.76
N ARG A 71 -6.53 -3.11 6.78
CA ARG A 71 -6.29 -4.56 6.94
C ARG A 71 -7.60 -5.32 7.13
N GLU A 72 -8.46 -4.83 8.00
CA GLU A 72 -9.73 -5.48 8.29
C GLU A 72 -10.70 -5.40 7.10
N THR A 73 -10.77 -4.25 6.42
CA THR A 73 -11.61 -4.10 5.23
C THR A 73 -11.16 -5.07 4.13
N ARG A 74 -9.86 -5.14 3.84
CA ARG A 74 -9.31 -6.08 2.85
C ARG A 74 -9.52 -7.54 3.28
N LYS A 75 -9.45 -7.85 4.57
CA LYS A 75 -9.78 -9.20 5.08
C LYS A 75 -11.20 -9.58 4.73
N TYR A 76 -12.17 -8.73 5.05
CA TYR A 76 -13.58 -9.00 4.76
C TYR A 76 -13.89 -8.98 3.26
N GLY A 77 -13.23 -8.13 2.48
CA GLY A 77 -13.33 -8.12 1.02
C GLY A 77 -12.85 -9.42 0.37
N ARG A 78 -11.80 -10.06 0.90
CA ARG A 78 -11.35 -11.39 0.43
C ARG A 78 -12.24 -12.53 0.90
N GLN A 79 -12.68 -12.46 2.16
CA GLN A 79 -13.48 -13.52 2.76
C GLN A 79 -14.91 -13.56 2.21
N LEU A 80 -15.44 -12.40 1.78
CA LEU A 80 -16.81 -12.23 1.28
C LEU A 80 -17.88 -12.82 2.22
N GLY A 81 -17.61 -12.79 3.52
CA GLY A 81 -18.51 -13.23 4.57
C GLY A 81 -17.91 -12.98 5.95
N VAL A 82 -18.63 -13.33 7.02
CA VAL A 82 -18.21 -13.13 8.42
C VAL A 82 -18.47 -14.41 9.21
N TYR A 83 -17.44 -14.93 9.89
CA TYR A 83 -17.59 -16.05 10.82
C TYR A 83 -18.16 -15.61 12.17
N ALA A 84 -18.72 -16.53 12.94
CA ALA A 84 -19.39 -16.21 14.22
C ALA A 84 -18.46 -15.50 15.22
N ASN A 85 -17.18 -15.90 15.28
CA ASN A 85 -16.17 -15.32 16.17
C ASN A 85 -15.71 -13.91 15.74
N GLN A 86 -15.93 -13.51 14.48
CA GLN A 86 -15.52 -12.22 13.92
C GLN A 86 -16.60 -11.12 14.04
N LYS A 87 -17.82 -11.44 14.49
CA LYS A 87 -18.94 -10.49 14.54
C LYS A 87 -18.64 -9.24 15.38
N GLY A 88 -17.90 -9.38 16.48
CA GLY A 88 -17.52 -8.25 17.34
C GLY A 88 -16.62 -7.25 16.63
N GLU A 89 -15.53 -7.76 16.07
CA GLU A 89 -14.53 -6.98 15.34
C GLU A 89 -15.11 -6.33 14.07
N ARG A 90 -15.91 -7.06 13.29
CA ARG A 90 -16.63 -6.46 12.15
C ARG A 90 -17.51 -5.28 12.60
N ASN A 91 -18.19 -5.40 13.74
CA ASN A 91 -19.02 -4.31 14.26
C ASN A 91 -18.19 -3.11 14.72
N GLU A 92 -17.00 -3.34 15.28
CA GLU A 92 -16.05 -2.29 15.63
C GLU A 92 -15.55 -1.55 14.37
N LEU A 93 -15.20 -2.29 13.31
CA LEU A 93 -14.82 -1.71 12.03
C LEU A 93 -15.95 -0.86 11.41
N VAL A 94 -17.19 -1.36 11.45
CA VAL A 94 -18.37 -0.60 10.99
C VAL A 94 -18.56 0.69 11.79
N ARG A 95 -18.35 0.65 13.12
CA ARG A 95 -18.39 1.85 13.97
C ARG A 95 -17.29 2.84 13.61
N LEU A 96 -16.07 2.35 13.36
CA LEU A 96 -14.95 3.19 12.96
C LEU A 96 -15.24 3.90 11.62
N PHE A 97 -15.73 3.19 10.61
CA PHE A 97 -16.17 3.81 9.36
C PHE A 97 -17.34 4.78 9.54
N THR A 98 -18.26 4.49 10.47
CA THR A 98 -19.35 5.42 10.80
C THR A 98 -18.80 6.73 11.36
N HIS A 99 -17.84 6.65 12.28
CA HIS A 99 -17.23 7.83 12.90
C HIS A 99 -16.40 8.63 11.88
N VAL A 100 -15.59 7.96 11.06
CA VAL A 100 -14.88 8.59 9.94
C VAL A 100 -15.85 9.33 9.01
N LEU A 101 -16.95 8.69 8.61
CA LEU A 101 -17.94 9.32 7.75
C LEU A 101 -18.59 10.55 8.40
N GLN A 102 -18.89 10.47 9.70
CA GLN A 102 -19.40 11.62 10.46
C GLN A 102 -18.41 12.78 10.47
N VAL A 103 -17.10 12.51 10.64
CA VAL A 103 -16.07 13.55 10.60
C VAL A 103 -15.99 14.21 9.24
N ILE A 104 -15.93 13.42 8.15
CA ILE A 104 -15.87 13.95 6.78
C ILE A 104 -17.12 14.80 6.49
N SER A 105 -18.29 14.32 6.90
CA SER A 105 -19.59 14.99 6.64
C SER A 105 -19.83 16.26 7.47
N ARG A 106 -18.98 16.57 8.46
CA ARG A 106 -19.07 17.79 9.28
C ARG A 106 -18.43 19.01 8.63
N ARG A 107 -17.73 18.85 7.50
CA ARG A 107 -17.09 19.95 6.76
C ARG A 107 -18.13 20.99 6.34
N GLU A 108 -17.76 22.27 6.40
CA GLU A 108 -18.66 23.38 6.06
C GLU A 108 -18.95 23.43 4.55
N GLU A 109 -17.96 23.08 3.74
CA GLU A 109 -18.06 22.98 2.28
C GLU A 109 -17.88 21.52 1.86
N ILE A 110 -18.79 21.03 1.03
CA ILE A 110 -18.77 19.70 0.44
C ILE A 110 -18.50 19.87 -1.06
N THR A 111 -17.27 19.62 -1.48
CA THR A 111 -16.84 19.58 -2.88
C THR A 111 -17.11 18.20 -3.48
N GLU A 112 -17.00 18.08 -4.80
CA GLU A 112 -17.14 16.79 -5.52
C GLU A 112 -16.19 15.71 -4.95
N GLU A 113 -14.93 16.07 -4.71
CA GLU A 113 -13.94 15.18 -4.05
C GLU A 113 -14.39 14.70 -2.66
N ILE A 114 -15.09 15.55 -1.89
CA ILE A 114 -15.63 15.19 -0.58
C ILE A 114 -16.85 14.27 -0.73
N GLU A 115 -17.68 14.48 -1.75
CA GLU A 115 -18.82 13.59 -2.06
C GLU A 115 -18.34 12.18 -2.43
N ASP A 116 -17.27 12.08 -3.23
CA ASP A 116 -16.71 10.80 -3.67
C ASP A 116 -16.19 9.96 -2.50
N ILE A 117 -15.41 10.57 -1.59
CA ILE A 117 -14.97 9.85 -0.39
C ILE A 117 -16.13 9.52 0.56
N ILE A 118 -17.11 10.41 0.72
CA ILE A 118 -18.33 10.12 1.48
C ILE A 118 -19.02 8.89 0.89
N TYR A 119 -19.15 8.83 -0.43
CA TYR A 119 -19.73 7.70 -1.14
C TYR A 119 -18.92 6.41 -0.92
N ALA A 120 -17.61 6.42 -1.20
CA ALA A 120 -16.74 5.24 -1.11
C ALA A 120 -16.66 4.67 0.32
N VAL A 121 -16.53 5.54 1.32
CA VAL A 121 -16.55 5.17 2.74
C VAL A 121 -17.91 4.59 3.13
N ASN A 122 -19.01 5.21 2.69
CA ASN A 122 -20.36 4.72 2.97
C ASN A 122 -20.64 3.37 2.32
N GLN A 123 -20.23 3.16 1.07
CA GLN A 123 -20.37 1.90 0.35
C GLN A 123 -19.57 0.78 1.00
N THR A 124 -18.37 1.07 1.47
CA THR A 124 -17.55 0.12 2.24
C THR A 124 -18.23 -0.27 3.54
N ARG A 125 -18.74 0.72 4.30
CA ARG A 125 -19.48 0.46 5.55
C ARG A 125 -20.71 -0.41 5.31
N LEU A 126 -21.50 -0.10 4.28
CA LEU A 126 -22.69 -0.88 3.93
C LEU A 126 -22.32 -2.29 3.47
N SER A 127 -21.22 -2.42 2.71
CA SER A 127 -20.69 -3.72 2.28
C SER A 127 -20.26 -4.57 3.47
N LEU A 128 -19.68 -4.00 4.53
CA LEU A 128 -19.36 -4.72 5.76
C LEU A 128 -20.61 -5.16 6.54
N ILE A 129 -21.66 -4.34 6.56
CA ILE A 129 -22.93 -4.65 7.23
C ILE A 129 -23.65 -5.82 6.52
N GLY A 130 -23.61 -5.84 5.18
CA GLY A 130 -24.32 -6.82 4.36
C GLY A 130 -23.59 -8.16 4.17
N LEU A 131 -22.40 -8.36 4.75
CA LEU A 131 -21.65 -9.60 4.60
C LEU A 131 -22.46 -10.82 5.08
N PRO A 132 -22.52 -11.92 4.30
CA PRO A 132 -23.19 -13.15 4.71
C PRO A 132 -22.45 -13.82 5.87
N GLU A 133 -23.17 -14.62 6.66
CA GLU A 133 -22.55 -15.43 7.71
C GLU A 133 -21.90 -16.68 7.12
N LEU A 134 -20.70 -17.03 7.61
CA LEU A 134 -19.97 -18.22 7.22
C LEU A 134 -19.91 -19.23 8.37
N ASP A 135 -19.89 -20.52 8.02
CA ASP A 135 -19.75 -21.62 8.97
C ASP A 135 -18.28 -21.83 9.37
N GLY A 136 -18.01 -21.93 10.67
CA GLY A 136 -16.67 -22.20 11.21
C GLY A 136 -16.07 -21.03 11.98
N GLU A 137 -14.73 -21.00 12.07
CA GLU A 137 -13.97 -19.97 12.76
C GLU A 137 -13.03 -19.26 11.77
N GLY A 138 -13.10 -17.93 11.78
CA GLY A 138 -12.23 -17.08 10.98
C GLY A 138 -11.04 -16.55 11.76
N GLU A 139 -10.05 -16.03 11.05
CA GLU A 139 -8.93 -15.34 11.67
C GLU A 139 -9.36 -13.97 12.22
N LEU A 140 -9.01 -13.70 13.48
CA LEU A 140 -9.21 -12.41 14.12
C LEU A 140 -8.10 -11.42 13.72
N TYR A 141 -8.43 -10.15 13.79
CA TYR A 141 -7.50 -9.04 13.70
C TYR A 141 -6.41 -9.20 14.75
N ASP A 142 -5.18 -9.03 14.30
CA ASP A 142 -4.01 -9.06 15.13
C ASP A 142 -3.15 -7.88 14.70
N ALA A 143 -3.08 -6.87 15.57
CA ALA A 143 -2.35 -5.63 15.32
C ALA A 143 -0.85 -5.88 15.11
N ASP A 144 -0.34 -6.97 15.70
CA ASP A 144 1.05 -7.38 15.61
C ASP A 144 1.29 -8.38 14.46
N ARG A 145 0.26 -8.69 13.65
CA ARG A 145 0.39 -9.47 12.41
C ARG A 145 0.43 -8.55 11.19
N ASP A 146 1.63 -8.38 10.63
CA ASP A 146 1.79 -7.90 9.27
C ASP A 146 1.30 -8.97 8.29
N ARG A 147 0.06 -8.82 7.80
CA ARG A 147 -0.47 -9.62 6.69
C ARG A 147 -0.98 -8.74 5.57
N GLU A 148 -0.17 -7.79 5.16
CA GLU A 148 -0.50 -6.91 4.05
C GLU A 148 -0.31 -7.63 2.70
N LEU A 149 0.59 -8.61 2.66
CA LEU A 149 0.82 -9.47 1.51
C LEU A 149 0.04 -10.78 1.64
N ILE A 150 -0.79 -11.08 0.65
CA ILE A 150 -1.62 -12.29 0.62
C ILE A 150 -0.71 -13.52 0.44
N PRO A 151 -0.70 -14.48 1.38
CA PRO A 151 0.18 -15.63 1.28
C PRO A 151 0.02 -16.41 -0.03
N GLY A 152 1.12 -16.57 -0.74
CA GLY A 152 1.18 -17.34 -1.99
C GLY A 152 0.96 -16.55 -3.27
N THR A 153 0.56 -15.28 -3.20
CA THR A 153 0.44 -14.44 -4.40
C THR A 153 1.80 -13.94 -4.89
N TYR A 154 1.80 -13.24 -6.03
CA TYR A 154 3.01 -12.69 -6.63
C TYR A 154 3.84 -11.85 -5.64
N TYR A 155 3.23 -10.80 -5.07
CA TYR A 155 3.94 -9.89 -4.18
C TYR A 155 4.44 -10.59 -2.91
N HIS A 156 3.66 -11.53 -2.36
CA HIS A 156 4.12 -12.34 -1.24
C HIS A 156 5.32 -13.23 -1.62
N PHE A 157 5.31 -13.83 -2.81
CA PHE A 157 6.43 -14.65 -3.27
C PHE A 157 7.71 -13.82 -3.40
N VAL A 158 7.62 -12.66 -4.06
CA VAL A 158 8.75 -11.72 -4.20
C VAL A 158 9.22 -11.27 -2.83
N ALA A 159 8.33 -10.77 -1.97
CA ALA A 159 8.70 -10.28 -0.65
C ALA A 159 9.33 -11.36 0.23
N LYS A 160 8.81 -12.59 0.20
CA LYS A 160 9.41 -13.71 0.95
C LYS A 160 10.84 -13.99 0.50
N GLN A 161 11.15 -13.83 -0.79
CA GLN A 161 12.51 -13.99 -1.30
C GLN A 161 13.42 -12.86 -0.81
N LEU A 162 12.96 -11.61 -0.90
CA LEU A 162 13.74 -10.42 -0.51
C LEU A 162 13.97 -10.32 1.00
N ILE A 163 13.01 -10.79 1.81
CA ILE A 163 13.07 -10.71 3.27
C ILE A 163 13.94 -11.81 3.90
N THR A 164 14.25 -12.88 3.16
CA THR A 164 14.99 -14.05 3.68
C THR A 164 16.27 -13.70 4.46
N PRO A 165 17.13 -12.75 4.03
CA PRO A 165 18.32 -12.37 4.80
C PRO A 165 18.01 -11.66 6.13
N TYR A 166 16.79 -11.19 6.30
CA TYR A 166 16.33 -10.40 7.44
C TYR A 166 15.46 -11.21 8.41
N LEU A 167 15.25 -12.49 8.13
CA LEU A 167 14.54 -13.40 9.03
C LEU A 167 15.44 -13.85 10.19
N ILE A 168 14.86 -13.97 11.38
CA ILE A 168 15.55 -14.49 12.56
C ILE A 168 15.73 -16.02 12.40
N ASP A 169 14.66 -16.70 12.03
CA ASP A 169 14.66 -18.07 11.52
C ASP A 169 14.40 -18.04 9.99
N PRO A 170 15.42 -18.33 9.16
CA PRO A 170 15.29 -18.36 7.70
C PRO A 170 14.30 -19.40 7.16
N ALA A 171 13.96 -20.43 7.95
CA ALA A 171 12.97 -21.43 7.58
C ALA A 171 11.55 -21.05 8.02
N GLY A 172 11.42 -20.05 8.89
CA GLY A 172 10.16 -19.58 9.42
C GLY A 172 9.35 -18.72 8.45
N ASP A 173 8.15 -18.33 8.88
CA ASP A 173 7.30 -17.46 8.10
C ASP A 173 7.69 -15.98 8.25
N MET A 174 7.30 -15.17 7.27
CA MET A 174 7.44 -13.72 7.29
C MET A 174 6.38 -13.13 8.22
N VAL A 175 6.65 -13.18 9.52
CA VAL A 175 5.80 -12.60 10.58
C VAL A 175 6.65 -11.64 11.42
N PRO A 176 6.07 -10.61 12.06
CA PRO A 176 6.86 -9.58 12.74
C PRO A 176 7.84 -10.13 13.78
N ASP A 177 7.46 -11.16 14.53
CA ASP A 177 8.32 -11.81 15.51
C ASP A 177 9.52 -12.57 14.91
N ASN A 178 9.45 -12.92 13.63
CA ASN A 178 10.49 -13.63 12.90
C ASN A 178 11.28 -12.71 11.95
N VAL A 179 11.08 -11.39 12.01
CA VAL A 179 11.72 -10.42 11.10
C VAL A 179 12.48 -9.38 11.93
N THR A 180 13.74 -9.14 11.58
CA THR A 180 14.58 -8.06 12.15
C THR A 180 13.97 -6.67 11.90
N ALA A 181 14.39 -5.66 12.66
CA ALA A 181 13.89 -4.28 12.49
C ALA A 181 14.05 -3.76 11.04
N ASP A 182 15.22 -3.95 10.44
CA ASP A 182 15.48 -3.57 9.04
C ASP A 182 14.59 -4.34 8.07
N GLY A 183 14.35 -5.62 8.34
CA GLY A 183 13.41 -6.42 7.58
C GLY A 183 11.98 -5.90 7.66
N ARG A 184 11.51 -5.46 8.83
CA ARG A 184 10.15 -4.91 8.99
C ARG A 184 9.96 -3.67 8.12
N HIS A 185 10.97 -2.80 8.05
CA HIS A 185 10.95 -1.65 7.14
C HIS A 185 10.90 -2.07 5.65
N LEU A 186 11.61 -3.13 5.28
CA LEU A 186 11.54 -3.69 3.93
C LEU A 186 10.16 -4.29 3.62
N VAL A 187 9.56 -5.04 4.54
CA VAL A 187 8.19 -5.60 4.36
C VAL A 187 7.18 -4.47 4.15
N LEU A 188 7.19 -3.45 5.00
CA LEU A 188 6.31 -2.29 4.88
C LEU A 188 6.46 -1.58 3.54
N ARG A 189 7.71 -1.41 3.09
CA ARG A 189 8.03 -0.81 1.79
C ARG A 189 7.48 -1.66 0.64
N LEU A 190 7.71 -2.97 0.66
CA LEU A 190 7.22 -3.89 -0.37
C LEU A 190 5.70 -3.95 -0.42
N THR A 191 5.03 -3.92 0.73
CA THR A 191 3.58 -3.73 0.77
C THR A 191 3.19 -2.43 0.09
N THR A 192 3.82 -1.32 0.48
CA THR A 192 3.50 0.00 -0.06
C THR A 192 3.59 -0.02 -1.59
N TYR A 193 4.63 -0.62 -2.16
CA TYR A 193 4.79 -0.75 -3.61
C TYR A 193 3.74 -1.64 -4.28
N SER A 194 3.21 -2.62 -3.55
CA SER A 194 2.19 -3.55 -4.07
C SER A 194 0.83 -2.88 -4.25
N TYR A 195 0.55 -1.82 -3.49
CA TYR A 195 -0.74 -1.13 -3.45
C TYR A 195 -0.65 0.35 -3.78
N ARG A 196 0.55 0.88 -4.07
CA ARG A 196 0.73 2.26 -4.52
C ARG A 196 0.33 2.34 -5.99
N ASP A 197 -0.52 3.31 -6.31
CA ASP A 197 -0.70 3.71 -7.68
C ASP A 197 0.46 4.66 -8.06
N TRP A 198 1.23 4.15 -9.00
CA TRP A 198 2.50 4.73 -9.44
C TRP A 198 2.29 5.89 -10.41
N ASP A 199 1.16 5.97 -11.10
CA ASP A 199 0.88 7.05 -12.05
C ASP A 199 0.69 8.37 -11.30
N ALA A 200 -0.12 8.37 -10.24
CA ALA A 200 -0.26 9.54 -9.38
C ALA A 200 1.05 9.88 -8.63
N TYR A 201 1.80 8.86 -8.22
CA TYR A 201 3.10 9.07 -7.56
C TYR A 201 4.09 9.83 -8.46
N LEU A 202 4.15 9.46 -9.74
CA LEU A 202 4.99 10.13 -10.74
C LEU A 202 4.47 11.52 -11.11
N MET A 203 3.16 11.74 -11.13
CA MET A 203 2.57 13.06 -11.33
C MET A 203 2.98 14.04 -10.22
N HIS A 204 3.00 13.59 -8.96
CA HIS A 204 3.50 14.42 -7.85
C HIS A 204 4.98 14.79 -7.98
N GLU A 205 5.83 13.85 -8.45
CA GLU A 205 7.22 14.17 -8.74
C GLU A 205 7.33 15.30 -9.77
N TYR A 206 6.57 15.18 -10.87
CA TYR A 206 6.55 16.18 -11.93
C TYR A 206 6.11 17.55 -11.42
N ASP A 207 5.05 17.61 -10.61
CA ASP A 207 4.52 18.84 -10.03
C ASP A 207 5.54 19.50 -9.10
N GLU A 208 6.18 18.74 -8.20
CA GLU A 208 7.21 19.26 -7.29
C GLU A 208 8.41 19.82 -8.07
N GLN A 209 8.87 19.11 -9.10
CA GLN A 209 9.91 19.61 -9.99
C GLN A 209 9.47 20.88 -10.72
N HIS A 210 8.22 20.95 -11.17
CA HIS A 210 7.67 22.09 -11.89
C HIS A 210 7.56 23.33 -11.00
N VAL A 211 7.25 23.17 -9.71
CA VAL A 211 7.28 24.27 -8.73
C VAL A 211 8.68 24.85 -8.61
N VAL A 212 9.71 24.01 -8.42
CA VAL A 212 11.11 24.46 -8.32
C VAL A 212 11.57 25.14 -9.61
N LYS A 213 11.20 24.60 -10.78
CA LYS A 213 11.50 25.18 -12.11
C LYS A 213 10.91 26.58 -12.32
N ASN A 214 9.81 26.91 -11.65
CA ASN A 214 9.14 28.21 -11.79
C ASN A 214 9.42 29.17 -10.63
N GLU A 215 10.18 28.73 -9.63
CA GLU A 215 10.54 29.57 -8.48
C GLU A 215 11.58 30.61 -8.90
N LYS A 216 11.25 31.89 -8.69
CA LYS A 216 12.13 33.01 -9.05
C LYS A 216 13.13 33.29 -7.93
N GLY A 217 14.37 33.59 -8.33
CA GLY A 217 15.42 34.04 -7.39
C GLY A 217 16.18 32.91 -6.70
N LEU A 218 16.07 31.66 -7.17
CA LEU A 218 16.97 30.59 -6.79
C LEU A 218 18.35 30.81 -7.42
N SER A 219 19.41 30.54 -6.65
CA SER A 219 20.74 30.35 -7.23
C SER A 219 20.75 29.03 -8.02
N ASP A 220 21.66 28.88 -8.99
CA ASP A 220 21.79 27.63 -9.74
C ASP A 220 22.12 26.45 -8.83
N ALA A 221 22.96 26.68 -7.81
CA ALA A 221 23.29 25.67 -6.81
C ALA A 221 22.04 25.23 -6.02
N ASP A 222 21.26 26.18 -5.50
CA ASP A 222 20.02 25.87 -4.78
C ASP A 222 18.98 25.19 -5.68
N TYR A 223 18.92 25.59 -6.95
CA TYR A 223 18.03 24.99 -7.94
C TYR A 223 18.37 23.51 -8.18
N TYR A 224 19.64 23.19 -8.41
CA TYR A 224 20.07 21.80 -8.60
C TYR A 224 19.96 20.96 -7.33
N ASP A 225 20.23 21.53 -6.15
CA ASP A 225 20.07 20.84 -4.87
C ASP A 225 18.61 20.45 -4.60
N ARG A 226 17.67 21.36 -4.89
CA ARG A 226 16.24 21.08 -4.73
C ARG A 226 15.74 20.05 -5.74
N LEU A 227 16.18 20.12 -6.99
CA LEU A 227 15.82 19.12 -7.98
C LEU A 227 16.42 17.74 -7.66
N GLU A 228 17.67 17.68 -7.19
CA GLU A 228 18.29 16.43 -6.70
C GLU A 228 17.49 15.84 -5.56
N ALA A 229 17.10 16.66 -4.57
CA ALA A 229 16.33 16.21 -3.41
C ALA A 229 14.97 15.63 -3.83
N ILE A 230 14.30 16.23 -4.81
CA ILE A 230 13.04 15.71 -5.36
C ILE A 230 13.30 14.38 -6.08
N GLU A 231 14.24 14.32 -7.03
CA GLU A 231 14.50 13.08 -7.78
C GLU A 231 14.95 11.93 -6.85
N LEU A 232 15.74 12.21 -5.81
CA LEU A 232 16.10 11.23 -4.77
C LEU A 232 14.91 10.79 -3.91
N LYS A 233 13.96 11.70 -3.64
CA LYS A 233 12.74 11.40 -2.87
C LYS A 233 11.83 10.42 -3.63
N TYR A 234 11.78 10.53 -4.96
CA TYR A 234 10.92 9.70 -5.82
C TYR A 234 11.66 8.53 -6.49
N ALA A 235 12.96 8.36 -6.26
CA ALA A 235 13.78 7.32 -6.87
C ALA A 235 13.28 5.89 -6.60
N ASP A 236 12.47 5.70 -5.55
CA ASP A 236 11.81 4.43 -5.26
C ASP A 236 10.76 4.01 -6.30
N ASN A 237 10.38 4.90 -7.23
CA ASN A 237 9.57 4.56 -8.41
C ASN A 237 10.16 3.42 -9.24
N LEU A 238 11.48 3.21 -9.22
CA LEU A 238 12.14 2.12 -9.92
C LEU A 238 11.61 0.74 -9.51
N TYR A 239 11.17 0.58 -8.26
CA TYR A 239 10.59 -0.69 -7.83
C TYR A 239 9.33 -1.05 -8.61
N SER A 240 8.57 -0.07 -9.12
CA SER A 240 7.41 -0.32 -9.97
C SER A 240 7.80 -1.03 -11.27
N GLU A 241 8.86 -0.56 -11.93
CA GLU A 241 9.38 -1.14 -13.16
C GLU A 241 9.92 -2.55 -12.91
N VAL A 242 10.71 -2.72 -11.86
CA VAL A 242 11.32 -4.01 -11.50
C VAL A 242 10.25 -5.03 -11.13
N LEU A 243 9.21 -4.62 -10.41
CA LEU A 243 8.06 -5.45 -10.10
C LEU A 243 7.26 -5.80 -11.37
N ALA A 244 7.09 -4.86 -12.30
CA ALA A 244 6.41 -5.13 -13.57
C ALA A 244 7.20 -6.13 -14.44
N ASP A 245 8.51 -5.94 -14.59
CA ASP A 245 9.39 -6.83 -15.35
C ASP A 245 9.46 -8.23 -14.74
N THR A 246 9.51 -8.31 -13.41
CA THR A 246 9.46 -9.58 -12.67
C THR A 246 8.12 -10.28 -12.89
N TYR A 247 7.01 -9.55 -12.87
CA TYR A 247 5.67 -10.09 -13.12
C TYR A 247 5.53 -10.65 -14.54
N GLN A 248 5.95 -9.88 -15.56
CA GLN A 248 5.93 -10.33 -16.95
C GLN A 248 6.81 -11.57 -17.16
N ALA A 249 7.94 -11.67 -16.47
CA ALA A 249 8.79 -12.85 -16.52
C ALA A 249 8.13 -14.07 -15.85
N PHE A 250 7.40 -13.88 -14.75
CA PHE A 250 6.60 -14.94 -14.12
C PHE A 250 5.49 -15.41 -15.06
N GLU A 251 4.74 -14.48 -15.65
CA GLU A 251 3.64 -14.78 -16.57
C GLU A 251 4.09 -15.66 -17.74
N LYS A 252 5.23 -15.31 -18.36
CA LYS A 252 5.86 -16.09 -19.45
C LYS A 252 6.21 -17.52 -19.06
N ILE A 253 6.42 -17.81 -17.79
CA ILE A 253 6.70 -19.16 -17.29
C ILE A 253 5.40 -19.87 -16.87
N LEU A 254 4.49 -19.15 -16.22
CA LEU A 254 3.33 -19.72 -15.56
C LEU A 254 2.17 -20.00 -16.53
N VAL A 255 1.87 -19.07 -17.43
CA VAL A 255 0.69 -19.15 -18.31
C VAL A 255 0.78 -20.26 -19.37
N PRO A 256 1.95 -20.56 -19.98
CA PRO A 256 2.03 -21.62 -20.97
C PRO A 256 1.81 -23.03 -20.39
N ASP A 257 2.31 -23.27 -19.17
CA ASP A 257 2.53 -24.64 -18.67
C ASP A 257 1.82 -24.96 -17.34
N PHE A 258 1.40 -23.96 -16.55
CA PHE A 258 0.95 -24.18 -15.16
C PHE A 258 -0.43 -23.63 -14.83
N VAL A 259 -0.81 -22.48 -15.39
CA VAL A 259 -2.10 -21.82 -15.14
C VAL A 259 -2.66 -21.22 -16.43
N PRO A 260 -3.98 -21.15 -16.63
CA PRO A 260 -4.56 -20.51 -17.82
C PRO A 260 -4.38 -18.99 -17.82
N GLN A 261 -4.29 -18.38 -16.64
CA GLN A 261 -4.04 -16.96 -16.44
C GLN A 261 -3.26 -16.77 -15.15
N PHE A 262 -2.38 -15.77 -15.12
CA PHE A 262 -1.68 -15.35 -13.92
C PHE A 262 -2.21 -13.98 -13.52
N GLU A 263 -2.71 -13.87 -12.30
CA GLU A 263 -3.25 -12.65 -11.72
C GLU A 263 -2.44 -12.27 -10.48
N ILE A 264 -1.92 -11.04 -10.48
CA ILE A 264 -0.92 -10.56 -9.53
C ILE A 264 -1.36 -10.65 -8.05
N MET A 265 -2.64 -10.41 -7.75
CA MET A 265 -3.18 -10.37 -6.39
C MET A 265 -3.93 -11.62 -5.94
N SER A 266 -4.24 -12.55 -6.84
CA SER A 266 -5.19 -13.63 -6.57
C SER A 266 -4.64 -15.02 -6.88
N THR A 267 -3.66 -15.14 -7.78
CA THR A 267 -3.14 -16.45 -8.14
C THR A 267 -2.25 -17.01 -7.04
N ASP A 268 -2.71 -18.08 -6.39
CA ASP A 268 -1.94 -18.78 -5.36
C ASP A 268 -0.87 -19.68 -6.00
N LEU A 269 0.39 -19.29 -5.87
CA LEU A 269 1.56 -20.00 -6.39
C LEU A 269 1.95 -21.21 -5.53
N ARG A 270 1.50 -21.29 -4.26
CA ARG A 270 1.89 -22.38 -3.32
C ARG A 270 1.63 -23.78 -3.87
N PRO A 271 0.42 -24.13 -4.37
CA PRO A 271 0.17 -25.46 -4.92
C PRO A 271 1.03 -25.75 -6.15
N LEU A 272 1.36 -24.74 -6.96
CA LEU A 272 2.17 -24.90 -8.18
C LEU A 272 3.62 -25.24 -7.85
N VAL A 273 4.22 -24.47 -6.92
CA VAL A 273 5.63 -24.66 -6.53
C VAL A 273 5.84 -25.89 -5.65
N GLN A 274 4.83 -26.31 -4.88
CA GLN A 274 4.87 -27.57 -4.12
C GLN A 274 4.89 -28.78 -5.03
N ARG A 275 4.07 -28.79 -6.09
CA ARG A 275 4.01 -29.88 -7.07
C ARG A 275 5.23 -29.89 -7.99
N ASN A 276 5.84 -28.73 -8.23
CA ASN A 276 6.95 -28.57 -9.16
C ASN A 276 8.11 -27.81 -8.49
N PRO A 277 9.00 -28.49 -7.74
CA PRO A 277 10.13 -27.82 -7.06
C PRO A 277 11.05 -27.03 -8.00
N GLY A 278 11.21 -27.48 -9.25
CA GLY A 278 11.97 -26.76 -10.28
C GLY A 278 11.36 -25.42 -10.67
N LEU A 279 10.03 -25.26 -10.57
CA LEU A 279 9.35 -23.98 -10.79
C LEU A 279 9.77 -22.97 -9.74
N ARG A 280 9.84 -23.37 -8.46
CA ARG A 280 10.30 -22.49 -7.37
C ARG A 280 11.69 -21.91 -7.66
N ILE A 281 12.61 -22.75 -8.13
CA ILE A 281 13.98 -22.34 -8.46
C ILE A 281 13.99 -21.32 -9.60
N ARG A 282 13.20 -21.56 -10.66
CA ARG A 282 13.09 -20.64 -11.81
C ARG A 282 12.52 -19.28 -11.41
N LEU A 283 11.43 -19.28 -10.65
CA LEU A 283 10.79 -18.04 -10.17
C LEU A 283 11.72 -17.27 -9.22
N ALA A 284 12.40 -17.96 -8.31
CA ALA A 284 13.38 -17.33 -7.42
C ALA A 284 14.56 -16.74 -8.19
N ALA A 285 15.05 -17.41 -9.24
CA ALA A 285 16.14 -16.90 -10.08
C ALA A 285 15.74 -15.61 -10.83
N ILE A 286 14.48 -15.48 -11.26
CA ILE A 286 13.97 -14.23 -11.84
C ILE A 286 14.05 -13.11 -10.80
N VAL A 287 13.56 -13.36 -9.57
CA VAL A 287 13.64 -12.35 -8.49
C VAL A 287 15.09 -11.96 -8.21
N THR A 288 16.00 -12.95 -8.11
CA THR A 288 17.44 -12.71 -7.96
C THR A 288 18.00 -11.79 -9.05
N GLN A 289 17.63 -12.04 -10.31
CA GLN A 289 18.12 -11.25 -11.44
C GLN A 289 17.57 -9.82 -11.42
N GLN A 290 16.25 -9.66 -11.26
CA GLN A 290 15.60 -8.36 -11.41
C GLN A 290 15.89 -7.43 -10.23
N PHE A 291 15.93 -7.96 -9.01
CA PHE A 291 16.28 -7.21 -7.80
C PHE A 291 17.79 -7.13 -7.55
N GLN A 292 18.60 -7.71 -8.43
CA GLN A 292 20.06 -7.72 -8.36
C GLN A 292 20.57 -8.22 -7.00
N LEU A 293 20.06 -9.37 -6.56
CA LEU A 293 20.39 -9.90 -5.24
C LEU A 293 21.86 -10.35 -5.16
N ASP A 294 22.56 -9.97 -4.09
CA ASP A 294 23.90 -10.45 -3.81
C ASP A 294 23.92 -11.90 -3.29
N ALA A 295 25.11 -12.43 -2.99
CA ALA A 295 25.27 -13.78 -2.44
C ALA A 295 24.62 -13.96 -1.05
N ALA A 296 24.39 -12.86 -0.32
CA ALA A 296 23.67 -12.87 0.96
C ALA A 296 22.15 -12.70 0.77
N GLY A 297 21.67 -12.47 -0.46
CA GLY A 297 20.27 -12.26 -0.80
C GLY A 297 19.78 -10.83 -0.59
N LYS A 298 20.69 -9.86 -0.42
CA LYS A 298 20.35 -8.43 -0.31
C LYS A 298 20.17 -7.81 -1.68
N GLU A 299 19.15 -6.97 -1.83
CA GLU A 299 18.88 -6.27 -3.08
C GLU A 299 19.80 -5.07 -3.29
N HIS A 300 20.15 -4.83 -4.56
CA HIS A 300 21.02 -3.74 -5.01
C HIS A 300 20.40 -2.92 -6.14
N VAL A 301 19.11 -3.12 -6.41
CA VAL A 301 18.39 -2.49 -7.52
C VAL A 301 18.49 -0.95 -7.53
N MET A 302 18.58 -0.33 -6.35
CA MET A 302 18.67 1.12 -6.16
C MET A 302 20.09 1.70 -6.26
N ASP A 303 21.14 0.88 -6.15
CA ASP A 303 22.51 1.37 -5.98
C ASP A 303 23.00 2.18 -7.19
N ALA A 304 22.83 1.64 -8.39
CA ALA A 304 23.20 2.31 -9.63
C ALA A 304 22.32 3.55 -9.94
N PRO A 305 20.98 3.48 -9.85
CA PRO A 305 20.10 4.64 -10.02
C PRO A 305 20.42 5.80 -9.07
N LEU A 306 20.54 5.55 -7.77
CA LEU A 306 20.84 6.60 -6.79
C LEU A 306 22.20 7.23 -7.05
N LYS A 307 23.19 6.43 -7.46
CA LYS A 307 24.50 6.95 -7.87
C LYS A 307 24.40 7.80 -9.14
N SER A 308 23.58 7.38 -10.12
CA SER A 308 23.39 8.12 -11.37
C SER A 308 22.73 9.48 -11.15
N ILE A 309 21.71 9.55 -10.28
CA ILE A 309 21.05 10.81 -9.89
C ILE A 309 22.08 11.77 -9.28
N LYS A 310 22.85 11.31 -8.30
CA LYS A 310 23.90 12.12 -7.66
C LYS A 310 24.95 12.61 -8.65
N GLN A 311 25.40 11.74 -9.55
CA GLN A 311 26.38 12.10 -10.58
C GLN A 311 25.83 13.13 -11.57
N LYS A 312 24.56 13.02 -11.97
CA LYS A 312 23.88 13.98 -12.84
C LYS A 312 23.86 15.38 -12.22
N TYR A 313 23.44 15.50 -10.95
CA TYR A 313 23.38 16.82 -10.29
C TYR A 313 24.74 17.35 -9.85
N GLN A 314 25.71 16.48 -9.56
CA GLN A 314 27.10 16.89 -9.38
C GLN A 314 27.65 17.50 -10.67
N PHE A 315 27.44 16.84 -11.82
CA PHE A 315 27.83 17.36 -13.12
C PHE A 315 27.17 18.72 -13.40
N TYR A 316 25.89 18.90 -13.05
CA TYR A 316 25.22 20.18 -13.24
C TYR A 316 25.80 21.31 -12.39
N ARG A 317 26.09 21.04 -11.11
CA ARG A 317 26.76 22.01 -10.24
C ARG A 317 28.16 22.38 -10.75
N GLU A 318 28.93 21.41 -11.23
CA GLU A 318 30.30 21.65 -11.70
C GLU A 318 30.39 22.38 -13.05
N ASN A 319 29.35 22.30 -13.90
CA ASN A 319 29.44 22.78 -15.29
C ASN A 319 28.44 23.89 -15.63
N PHE A 320 27.39 24.07 -14.84
CA PHE A 320 26.31 24.99 -15.14
C PHE A 320 25.88 25.87 -13.97
N ALA A 321 26.36 25.65 -12.74
CA ALA A 321 26.17 26.65 -11.71
C ALA A 321 27.16 27.79 -11.95
N GLU A 322 26.68 29.03 -11.94
CA GLU A 322 27.56 30.21 -12.01
C GLU A 322 28.73 30.05 -11.01
N GLU A 323 29.96 30.00 -11.53
CA GLU A 323 31.13 30.26 -10.68
C GLU A 323 30.96 31.69 -10.17
N ASP A 324 30.97 31.88 -8.85
CA ASP A 324 31.06 33.20 -8.23
C ASP A 324 32.18 33.98 -8.94
N GLN A 325 31.79 34.87 -9.87
CA GLN A 325 32.71 35.79 -10.51
C GLN A 325 33.14 36.78 -9.42
N GLN A 326 34.31 36.51 -8.83
CA GLN A 326 35.00 37.40 -7.89
C GLN A 326 35.24 38.79 -8.48
#